data_AF-A0A9D9G5W0-F1
#
_entry.id   AF-A0A9D9G5W0-F1
#
_cell.length_a   1.000
_cell.length_b   1.000
_cell.length_c   1.000
_cell.angle_alpha   90.00
_cell.angle_beta   90.00
_cell.angle_gamma   90.00
#
_symmetry.space_group_name_H-M   'P 1'
#
loop_
_entity.id
_entity.type
_entity.pdbx_description
1 polymer ?
#
loop_
_entity_poly.entity_id
_entity_poly.type
_entity_poly.pdbx_seq_one_letter_code
_entity_poly.pdbx_strand_id
1 'polypeptide(L)' 'KALKASIDCQRVAVAVLGLEVPHAHIHLVPIKTEKDMIFTNPKKQFSPEQMQAIAEKIRQAL' A
#
# COMPACT_ATOMS: atom_id res chain seq x y z
N LYS A 1 -7.19 -5.14 -8.22
CA LYS A 1 -7.70 -6.41 -7.61
C LYS A 1 -6.57 -7.18 -6.93
N ALA A 2 -5.43 -7.41 -7.63
CA ALA A 2 -4.22 -8.04 -7.10
C ALA A 2 -3.88 -7.67 -5.64
N LEU A 3 -3.73 -6.37 -5.34
CA LEU A 3 -3.34 -5.92 -4.00
C LEU A 3 -4.24 -6.43 -2.86
N LYS A 4 -5.57 -6.46 -3.08
CA LYS A 4 -6.55 -6.99 -2.11
C LYS A 4 -6.49 -8.51 -1.99
N ALA A 5 -6.12 -9.23 -3.06
CA ALA A 5 -5.94 -10.67 -3.03
C ALA A 5 -4.62 -11.08 -2.35
N SER A 6 -3.58 -10.24 -2.46
CA SER A 6 -2.25 -10.53 -1.94
C SER A 6 -2.09 -10.16 -0.46
N ILE A 7 -2.82 -9.16 0.03
CA ILE A 7 -2.70 -8.64 1.41
C ILE A 7 -4.04 -8.75 2.14
N ASP A 8 -4.01 -9.29 3.37
CA ASP A 8 -5.18 -9.33 4.24
C ASP A 8 -5.63 -7.91 4.60
N CYS A 9 -6.70 -7.46 3.95
CA CYS A 9 -7.29 -6.13 4.13
C CYS A 9 -8.79 -6.15 3.85
N GLN A 10 -9.51 -5.20 4.46
CA GLN A 10 -10.94 -5.06 4.22
C GLN A 10 -11.20 -4.35 2.89
N ARG A 11 -10.44 -3.29 2.61
CA ARG A 11 -10.51 -2.48 1.39
C ARG A 11 -9.11 -2.03 0.96
N VAL A 12 -9.00 -1.63 -0.31
CA VAL A 12 -7.86 -0.87 -0.81
C VAL A 12 -8.34 0.57 -0.97
N ALA A 13 -7.77 1.47 -0.19
CA ALA A 13 -8.01 2.89 -0.31
C ALA A 13 -7.18 3.48 -1.45
N VAL A 14 -7.73 4.53 -2.07
CA VAL A 14 -7.09 5.26 -3.16
C VAL A 14 -6.95 6.72 -2.73
N ALA A 15 -5.74 7.26 -2.79
CA ALA A 15 -5.45 8.65 -2.46
C ALA A 15 -4.52 9.28 -3.50
N VAL A 16 -4.69 10.58 -3.73
CA VAL A 16 -3.82 11.38 -4.59
C VAL A 16 -3.30 12.53 -3.74
N LEU A 17 -1.99 12.55 -3.51
CA LEU A 17 -1.28 13.55 -2.71
C LEU A 17 -0.14 14.12 -3.56
N GLY A 18 0.08 15.43 -3.51
CA GLY A 18 1.03 16.10 -4.40
C GLY A 18 1.94 17.14 -3.73
N LEU A 19 1.83 17.32 -2.41
CA LEU A 19 2.62 18.31 -1.69
C LEU A 19 4.05 17.83 -1.37
N GLU A 20 4.30 16.53 -1.33
CA GLU A 20 5.61 15.96 -0.97
C GLU A 20 6.52 15.76 -2.18
N VAL A 21 5.98 15.31 -3.31
CA VAL A 21 6.79 15.03 -4.51
C VAL A 21 6.05 15.52 -5.76
N PRO A 22 6.67 16.38 -6.61
CA PRO A 22 6.01 17.00 -7.75
C PRO A 22 5.95 16.06 -8.97
N HIS A 23 5.37 14.87 -8.79
CA HIS A 23 5.05 13.94 -9.88
C HIS A 23 3.65 13.36 -9.66
N ALA A 24 2.91 13.14 -10.74
CA ALA A 24 1.60 12.52 -10.66
C ALA A 24 1.75 11.04 -10.23
N HIS A 25 1.15 10.69 -9.10
CA HIS A 25 1.07 9.32 -8.63
C HIS A 25 -0.20 9.10 -7.82
N ILE A 26 -0.58 7.83 -7.69
CA ILE A 26 -1.74 7.39 -6.91
C ILE A 26 -1.23 6.45 -5.82
N HIS A 27 -1.63 6.70 -4.58
CA HIS A 27 -1.38 5.78 -3.47
C HIS A 27 -2.51 4.74 -3.42
N LEU A 28 -2.13 3.47 -3.44
CA LEU A 28 -3.01 2.33 -3.18
C LEU A 28 -2.62 1.71 -1.84
N VAL A 29 -3.51 1.79 -0.84
CA VAL A 29 -3.20 1.36 0.53
C VAL A 29 -4.18 0.26 0.96
N PRO A 30 -3.72 -0.96 1.29
CA PRO A 30 -4.55 -1.97 1.95
C PRO A 30 -4.89 -1.51 3.37
N ILE A 31 -6.17 -1.42 3.71
CA ILE A 31 -6.64 -0.92 5.00
C ILE A 31 -7.55 -1.91 5.72
N LYS A 32 -7.48 -1.89 7.05
CA LYS A 32 -8.44 -2.55 7.96
C LYS A 32 -9.31 -1.55 8.70
N THR A 33 -8.79 -0.34 8.93
CA THR A 33 -9.53 0.77 9.56
C THR A 33 -9.18 2.09 8.87
N GLU A 34 -9.98 3.13 9.07
CA GLU A 34 -9.70 4.47 8.54
C GLU A 34 -8.40 5.06 9.10
N LYS A 35 -7.97 4.63 10.30
CA LYS A 35 -6.71 5.07 10.93
C LYS A 35 -5.47 4.66 10.12
N ASP A 36 -5.56 3.63 9.29
CA ASP A 36 -4.47 3.21 8.40
C ASP A 36 -4.16 4.28 7.34
N MET A 37 -5.08 5.23 7.08
CA MET A 37 -4.92 6.32 6.10
C MET A 37 -4.38 7.61 6.71
N ILE A 38 -3.98 7.61 7.99
CA ILE A 38 -3.31 8.76 8.61
C ILE A 38 -1.83 8.73 8.19
N PHE A 39 -1.48 9.53 7.17
CA PHE A 39 -0.14 9.51 6.55
C PHE A 39 0.99 9.99 7.47
N THR A 40 0.67 10.67 8.58
CA THR A 40 1.62 11.07 9.63
C THR A 40 1.93 9.96 10.62
N ASN A 41 1.22 8.81 10.57
CA ASN A 41 1.58 7.64 11.37
C ASN A 41 3.00 7.15 11.03
N PRO A 42 3.71 6.53 11.99
CA PRO A 42 4.98 5.88 11.72
C PRO A 42 4.88 4.91 10.54
N LYS A 43 5.82 5.03 9.59
CA LYS A 43 5.84 4.15 8.43
C LYS A 43 6.17 2.72 8.88
N LYS A 44 5.45 1.74 8.33
CA LYS A 44 5.78 0.33 8.55
C LYS A 44 7.14 0.03 7.94
N GLN A 45 7.99 -0.65 8.70
CA GLN A 45 9.30 -1.09 8.26
C GLN A 45 9.24 -2.57 7.89
N PHE A 46 9.90 -2.93 6.81
CA PHE A 46 9.97 -4.30 6.31
C PHE A 46 11.41 -4.62 5.92
N SER A 47 11.83 -5.87 6.12
CA SER A 47 13.11 -6.31 5.59
C SER A 47 13.06 -6.35 4.06
N PRO A 48 14.21 -6.30 3.37
CA PRO A 48 14.28 -6.45 1.91
C PRO A 48 13.58 -7.72 1.42
N GLU A 49 13.75 -8.84 2.13
CA GLU A 49 13.17 -10.14 1.78
C GLU A 49 11.64 -10.11 1.90
N GLN A 50 11.11 -9.47 2.95
CA GLN A 50 9.67 -9.28 3.11
C GLN A 50 9.08 -8.42 1.99
N MET A 51 9.75 -7.32 1.63
CA MET A 51 9.30 -6.47 0.52
C MET A 51 9.31 -7.22 -0.81
N GLN A 52 10.36 -8.00 -1.08
CA GLN A 52 10.47 -8.81 -2.30
C GLN A 52 9.35 -9.86 -2.39
N ALA A 53 9.09 -10.58 -1.28
CA ALA A 53 8.03 -11.58 -1.22
C ALA A 53 6.63 -10.97 -1.44
N ILE A 54 6.37 -9.79 -0.87
CA ILE A 54 5.11 -9.06 -1.07
C ILE A 54 4.96 -8.63 -2.53
N ALA A 55 6.01 -8.08 -3.13
CA ALA A 55 6.00 -7.64 -4.53
C ALA A 55 5.70 -8.82 -5.48
N GLU A 56 6.34 -9.96 -5.26
CA GLU A 56 6.11 -11.16 -6.07
C GLU A 56 4.69 -11.69 -5.92
N LYS A 57 4.14 -11.70 -4.69
CA LYS A 57 2.75 -12.10 -4.44
C LYS A 57 1.74 -11.18 -5.13
N ILE A 58 2.04 -9.88 -5.25
CA ILE A 58 1.20 -8.94 -5.99
C ILE A 58 1.31 -9.21 -7.49
N ARG A 59 2.53 -9.40 -8.01
CA ARG A 59 2.81 -9.66 -9.43
C ARG A 59 2.09 -10.92 -9.93
N GLN A 60 2.08 -11.99 -9.14
CA GLN A 60 1.39 -13.24 -9.48
C GLN A 60 -0.15 -13.13 -9.47
N ALA A 61 -0.69 -12.10 -8.81
CA ALA A 61 -2.13 -11.87 -8.68
C ALA A 61 -2.67 -10.79 -9.63
N LEU A 62 -1.83 -10.26 -10.52
CA LEU A 62 -2.23 -9.36 -11.62
C LEU A 62 -2.96 -10.13 -12.71
#